data_AF-A0A3N5B2B0-F1
#
_entry.id   AF-A0A3N5B2B0-F1
#
_cell.length_a   1.000
_cell.length_b   1.000
_cell.length_c   1.000
_cell.angle_alpha   90.00
_cell.angle_beta   90.00
_cell.angle_gamma   90.00
#
_symmetry.space_group_name_H-M   'P 1'
#
loop_
_entity.id
_entity.type
_entity.pdbx_description
1 polymer ?
#
loop_
_entity_poly.entity_id
_entity_poly.type
_entity_poly.pdbx_seq_one_letter_code
_entity_poly.pdbx_strand_id
1 'polypeptide(L)'
;MIEGHYTQKLTNGECPYELVYFEVDLLRNIIDNPRYVISNNSFKYNISITEKYDNDETLDEKFKFILDNVGLGFDENNERIFAVLLKELSELHPEMQKRFSVYEVKKKSYVDPSYIKSMNDGEWPDPSVFSAILYQIEQLNNLCSDNEIKLFKSNYKKKPPIEFNILVLSTKKEYDNFIKIFDIMLSDNINKKFFEGKLDLIEFTNKDGTKKKDKGTITLFKEWLGEIGVSPATIKKTIKIINKVRSERSKPSHNIRDNEFDIKYLQKQNKIVLEVYNTFRLLIDELSRINQIKVKHSKWYVENRIAIQSLDEIKNEDNENYQLKICQSK
;
A
#
# COMPACT_ATOMS: atom_id res chain seq x y z
N MET A 1 23.95 -14.89 -30.77
CA MET A 1 22.90 -14.56 -29.78
C MET A 1 23.26 -13.22 -29.17
N ILE A 2 22.29 -12.32 -28.99
CA ILE A 2 22.52 -11.11 -28.20
C ILE A 2 22.59 -11.58 -26.75
N GLU A 3 23.78 -11.61 -26.16
CA GLU A 3 23.95 -11.91 -24.74
C GLU A 3 23.38 -10.74 -23.94
N GLY A 4 22.55 -11.04 -22.95
CA GLY A 4 21.89 -10.03 -22.13
C GLY A 4 22.87 -9.29 -21.22
N HIS A 5 22.59 -8.02 -20.91
CA HIS A 5 23.45 -7.16 -20.09
C HIS A 5 23.78 -7.79 -18.72
N TYR A 6 22.77 -8.30 -18.01
CA TYR A 6 22.92 -8.93 -16.69
C TYR A 6 23.40 -10.37 -16.77
N THR A 7 23.06 -11.09 -17.86
CA THR A 7 23.67 -12.39 -18.15
C THR A 7 25.19 -12.26 -18.27
N GLN A 8 25.67 -11.26 -18.99
CA GLN A 8 27.11 -11.01 -19.16
C GLN A 8 27.81 -10.68 -17.82
N LYS A 9 27.16 -9.89 -16.95
CA LYS A 9 27.67 -9.62 -15.59
C LYS A 9 27.91 -10.91 -14.81
N LEU A 10 26.95 -11.86 -14.84
CA LEU A 10 27.13 -13.18 -14.21
C LEU A 10 28.23 -14.02 -14.88
N THR A 11 28.28 -14.06 -16.21
CA THR A 11 29.33 -14.76 -16.96
C THR A 11 30.73 -14.26 -16.57
N ASN A 12 30.86 -12.97 -16.24
CA ASN A 12 32.10 -12.34 -15.79
C ASN A 12 32.43 -12.60 -14.31
N GLY A 13 31.60 -13.35 -13.57
CA GLY A 13 31.87 -13.77 -12.19
C GLY A 13 31.35 -12.82 -11.10
N GLU A 14 30.44 -11.91 -11.44
CA GLU A 14 29.69 -11.11 -10.45
C GLU A 14 28.81 -12.00 -9.56
N CYS A 15 28.51 -11.54 -8.34
CA CYS A 15 27.74 -12.34 -7.40
C CYS A 15 26.27 -12.45 -7.86
N PRO A 16 25.68 -13.65 -8.01
CA PRO A 16 24.28 -13.80 -8.42
C PRO A 16 23.27 -13.19 -7.45
N TYR A 17 23.67 -12.99 -6.20
CA TYR A 17 22.84 -12.41 -5.14
C TYR A 17 23.14 -10.92 -4.91
N GLU A 18 23.90 -10.29 -5.80
CA GLU A 18 24.10 -8.84 -5.74
C GLU A 18 22.78 -8.13 -6.06
N LEU A 19 22.50 -7.07 -5.29
CA LEU A 19 21.33 -6.23 -5.50
C LEU A 19 21.65 -5.18 -6.56
N VAL A 20 20.82 -5.14 -7.59
CA VAL A 20 20.81 -4.07 -8.57
C VAL A 20 19.61 -3.17 -8.30
N TYR A 21 19.85 -1.86 -8.26
CA TYR A 21 18.85 -0.86 -7.89
C TYR A 21 18.30 -0.15 -9.12
N PHE A 22 17.02 0.21 -9.07
CA PHE A 22 16.32 0.79 -10.21
C PHE A 22 15.33 1.89 -9.80
N GLU A 23 15.15 2.86 -10.69
CA GLU A 23 14.13 3.89 -10.58
C GLU A 23 12.72 3.29 -10.74
N VAL A 24 11.77 3.67 -9.88
CA VAL A 24 10.39 3.15 -9.91
C VAL A 24 9.67 3.45 -11.23
N ASP A 25 10.13 4.44 -12.00
CA ASP A 25 9.62 4.75 -13.34
C ASP A 25 9.67 3.55 -14.29
N LEU A 26 10.59 2.60 -14.10
CA LEU A 26 10.59 1.34 -14.86
C LEU A 26 9.27 0.58 -14.72
N LEU A 27 8.68 0.60 -13.51
CA LEU A 27 7.45 -0.13 -13.20
C LEU A 27 6.20 0.50 -13.82
N ARG A 28 6.26 1.74 -14.31
CA ARG A 28 5.08 2.44 -14.83
C ARG A 28 4.40 1.69 -15.97
N ASN A 29 5.20 1.20 -16.91
CA ASN A 29 4.69 0.43 -18.06
C ASN A 29 4.19 -0.96 -17.68
N ILE A 30 4.58 -1.44 -16.49
CA ILE A 30 4.15 -2.73 -15.95
C ILE A 30 2.84 -2.53 -15.19
N ILE A 31 2.76 -1.52 -14.32
CA ILE A 31 1.56 -1.15 -13.54
C ILE A 31 0.38 -0.82 -14.45
N ASP A 32 0.62 -0.04 -15.50
CA ASP A 32 -0.44 0.39 -16.43
C ASP A 32 -0.87 -0.73 -17.40
N ASN A 33 -0.16 -1.86 -17.42
CA ASN A 33 -0.43 -2.95 -18.34
C ASN A 33 -1.19 -4.10 -17.64
N PRO A 34 -2.47 -4.32 -18.00
CA PRO A 34 -3.33 -5.30 -17.32
C PRO A 34 -2.90 -6.77 -17.51
N ARG A 35 -1.91 -7.02 -18.37
CA ARG A 35 -1.30 -8.36 -18.49
C ARG A 35 -0.45 -8.71 -17.29
N TYR A 36 0.06 -7.74 -16.55
CA TYR A 36 0.88 -7.97 -15.37
C TYR A 36 0.06 -7.85 -14.08
N VAL A 37 0.47 -8.60 -13.07
CA VAL A 37 0.02 -8.44 -11.70
C VAL A 37 1.21 -8.11 -10.83
N ILE A 38 1.01 -7.12 -9.97
CA ILE A 38 1.92 -6.80 -8.87
C ILE A 38 1.24 -7.21 -7.59
N SER A 39 1.89 -8.13 -6.88
CA SER A 39 1.50 -8.51 -5.52
C SER A 39 2.58 -8.08 -4.55
N ASN A 40 2.22 -7.85 -3.29
CA ASN A 40 3.19 -7.57 -2.25
C ASN A 40 2.82 -8.26 -0.94
N ASN A 41 3.82 -8.51 -0.11
CA ASN A 41 3.65 -9.03 1.24
C ASN A 41 4.25 -8.08 2.28
N SER A 42 4.09 -6.76 2.07
CA SER A 42 4.67 -5.64 2.83
C SER A 42 6.05 -5.19 2.39
N PHE A 43 7.05 -6.08 2.36
CA PHE A 43 8.47 -5.73 2.16
C PHE A 43 9.05 -6.29 0.86
N LYS A 44 8.35 -7.25 0.25
CA LYS A 44 8.70 -7.85 -1.04
C LYS A 44 7.54 -7.71 -2.01
N TYR A 45 7.87 -7.42 -3.25
CA TYR A 45 6.97 -7.35 -4.39
C TYR A 45 7.26 -8.53 -5.33
N ASN A 46 6.20 -9.09 -5.88
CA ASN A 46 6.29 -10.02 -7.00
C ASN A 46 5.60 -9.38 -8.20
N ILE A 47 6.27 -9.41 -9.34
CA ILE A 47 5.78 -8.90 -10.61
C ILE A 47 5.73 -10.07 -11.56
N SER A 48 4.54 -10.44 -12.02
CA SER A 48 4.39 -11.56 -12.95
C SER A 48 3.38 -11.24 -14.03
N ILE A 49 3.51 -11.94 -15.16
CA ILE A 49 2.40 -12.03 -16.10
C ILE A 49 1.22 -12.77 -15.45
N THR A 50 0.02 -12.34 -15.75
CA THR A 50 -1.20 -12.99 -15.28
C THR A 50 -1.39 -14.35 -15.95
N GLU A 51 -1.93 -15.31 -15.19
CA GLU A 51 -2.19 -16.68 -15.66
C GLU A 51 -2.98 -16.72 -16.99
N LYS A 52 -3.88 -15.76 -17.21
CA LYS A 52 -4.65 -15.62 -18.45
C LYS A 52 -3.77 -15.43 -19.70
N TYR A 53 -2.65 -14.73 -19.56
CA TYR A 53 -1.76 -14.38 -20.68
C TYR A 53 -0.45 -15.18 -20.68
N ASP A 54 -0.17 -15.93 -19.62
CA ASP A 54 0.99 -16.81 -19.55
C ASP A 54 0.94 -17.89 -20.67
N ASN A 55 -0.24 -18.49 -20.83
CA ASN A 55 -0.53 -19.49 -21.87
C ASN A 55 -0.85 -18.88 -23.25
N ASP A 56 -0.72 -17.56 -23.43
CA ASP A 56 -0.99 -16.91 -24.71
C ASP A 56 0.22 -17.07 -25.63
N GLU A 57 0.17 -18.03 -26.57
CA GLU A 57 1.23 -18.28 -27.56
C GLU A 57 1.44 -17.12 -28.54
N THR A 58 0.50 -16.17 -28.63
CA THR A 58 0.64 -14.98 -29.50
C THR A 58 1.45 -13.87 -28.84
N LEU A 59 1.69 -13.96 -27.54
CA LEU A 59 2.47 -12.99 -26.79
C LEU A 59 3.97 -13.27 -26.97
N ASP A 60 4.70 -12.27 -27.45
CA ASP A 60 6.16 -12.29 -27.55
C ASP A 60 6.79 -12.67 -26.19
N GLU A 61 7.67 -13.67 -26.21
CA GLU A 61 8.32 -14.26 -25.03
C GLU A 61 8.97 -13.23 -24.11
N LYS A 62 9.48 -12.13 -24.67
CA LYS A 62 10.11 -11.06 -23.87
C LYS A 62 9.18 -10.42 -22.85
N PHE A 63 7.86 -10.51 -23.07
CA PHE A 63 6.87 -9.99 -22.14
C PHE A 63 6.41 -11.02 -21.10
N LYS A 64 6.77 -12.31 -21.26
CA LYS A 64 6.49 -13.39 -20.32
C LYS A 64 7.63 -13.50 -19.31
N PHE A 65 7.67 -12.58 -18.35
CA PHE A 65 8.66 -12.61 -17.28
C PHE A 65 8.01 -12.58 -15.90
N ILE A 66 8.79 -13.07 -14.94
CA ILE A 66 8.46 -13.09 -13.52
C ILE A 66 9.65 -12.52 -12.77
N LEU A 67 9.38 -11.63 -11.82
CA LEU A 67 10.32 -11.17 -10.81
C LEU A 67 9.70 -11.47 -9.45
N ASP A 68 10.20 -12.49 -8.76
CA ASP A 68 9.64 -12.96 -7.50
C ASP A 68 10.22 -12.25 -6.28
N ASN A 69 11.36 -11.57 -6.45
CA ASN A 69 12.04 -10.90 -5.37
C ASN A 69 12.41 -9.47 -5.75
N VAL A 70 11.42 -8.59 -5.66
CA VAL A 70 11.61 -7.15 -5.82
C VAL A 70 11.52 -6.50 -4.44
N GLY A 71 12.64 -5.96 -3.95
CA GLY A 71 12.72 -5.22 -2.70
C GLY A 71 12.40 -3.74 -2.89
N LEU A 72 11.83 -3.11 -1.86
CA LEU A 72 11.69 -1.65 -1.82
C LEU A 72 12.93 -1.02 -1.20
N GLY A 73 13.34 0.13 -1.73
CA GLY A 73 14.39 0.94 -1.16
C GLY A 73 14.19 2.42 -1.39
N PHE A 74 15.18 3.20 -0.94
CA PHE A 74 15.25 4.64 -1.11
C PHE A 74 16.66 5.05 -1.53
N ASP A 75 16.75 6.04 -2.40
CA ASP A 75 18.02 6.69 -2.68
C ASP A 75 18.37 7.72 -1.57
N GLU A 76 19.52 8.36 -1.69
CA GLU A 76 19.95 9.42 -0.78
C GLU A 76 19.02 10.66 -0.73
N ASN A 77 18.20 10.88 -1.77
CA ASN A 77 17.22 11.96 -1.86
C ASN A 77 15.82 11.59 -1.37
N ASN A 78 15.65 10.39 -0.79
CA ASN A 78 14.37 9.84 -0.34
C ASN A 78 13.37 9.54 -1.49
N GLU A 79 13.86 9.39 -2.72
CA GLU A 79 13.11 8.82 -3.82
C GLU A 79 13.04 7.30 -3.65
N ARG A 80 11.86 6.74 -3.94
CA ARG A 80 11.67 5.30 -3.93
C ARG A 80 12.45 4.68 -5.09
N ILE A 81 13.10 3.56 -4.80
CA ILE A 81 13.78 2.70 -5.76
C ILE A 81 13.34 1.26 -5.48
N PHE A 82 13.63 0.36 -6.40
CA PHE A 82 13.50 -1.08 -6.13
C PHE A 82 14.82 -1.79 -6.35
N ALA A 83 15.00 -2.88 -5.60
CA ALA A 83 16.18 -3.73 -5.65
C ALA A 83 15.80 -5.11 -6.18
N VAL A 84 16.55 -5.63 -7.15
CA VAL A 84 16.34 -6.96 -7.72
C VAL A 84 17.66 -7.71 -7.68
N LEU A 85 17.60 -9.03 -7.49
CA LEU A 85 18.80 -9.86 -7.54
C LEU A 85 19.34 -9.94 -8.96
N LEU A 86 20.67 -9.86 -9.10
CA LEU A 86 21.34 -9.98 -10.40
C LEU A 86 20.95 -11.27 -11.13
N LYS A 87 20.78 -12.37 -10.38
CA LYS A 87 20.28 -13.64 -10.94
C LYS A 87 18.92 -13.51 -11.62
N GLU A 88 17.92 -12.92 -10.96
CA GLU A 88 16.58 -12.77 -11.55
C GLU A 88 16.62 -11.88 -12.81
N LEU A 89 17.45 -10.84 -12.80
CA LEU A 89 17.65 -9.99 -13.97
C LEU A 89 18.30 -10.74 -15.13
N SER A 90 19.21 -11.67 -14.86
CA SER A 90 19.88 -12.47 -15.88
C SER A 90 18.96 -13.46 -16.59
N GLU A 91 17.84 -13.82 -15.97
CA GLU A 91 16.82 -14.72 -16.49
C GLU A 91 15.82 -14.00 -17.42
N LEU A 92 15.81 -12.66 -17.41
CA LEU A 92 14.99 -11.87 -18.33
C LEU A 92 15.49 -12.00 -19.78
N HIS A 93 14.58 -11.85 -20.74
CA HIS A 93 14.94 -11.75 -22.15
C HIS A 93 15.96 -10.60 -22.38
N PRO A 94 16.96 -10.73 -23.28
CA PRO A 94 18.01 -9.71 -23.47
C PRO A 94 17.50 -8.29 -23.72
N GLU A 95 16.38 -8.13 -24.45
CA GLU A 95 15.74 -6.82 -24.64
C GLU A 95 15.22 -6.22 -23.32
N MET A 96 14.67 -7.05 -22.44
CA MET A 96 14.21 -6.61 -21.12
C MET A 96 15.39 -6.28 -20.22
N GLN A 97 16.47 -7.06 -20.25
CA GLN A 97 17.71 -6.72 -19.54
C GLN A 97 18.24 -5.34 -19.96
N LYS A 98 18.26 -5.06 -21.27
CA LYS A 98 18.65 -3.76 -21.80
C LYS A 98 17.70 -2.64 -21.37
N ARG A 99 16.40 -2.93 -21.27
CA ARG A 99 15.43 -1.96 -20.76
C ARG A 99 15.67 -1.64 -19.29
N PHE A 100 15.88 -2.65 -18.45
CA PHE A 100 16.18 -2.48 -17.04
C PHE A 100 17.45 -1.66 -16.83
N SER A 101 18.51 -1.91 -17.60
CA SER A 101 19.79 -1.21 -17.43
C SER A 101 19.75 0.30 -17.71
N VAL A 102 18.73 0.79 -18.44
CA VAL A 102 18.51 2.23 -18.63
C VAL A 102 18.06 2.91 -17.34
N TYR A 103 17.37 2.20 -16.45
CA TYR A 103 16.83 2.72 -15.19
C TYR A 103 17.70 2.34 -13.97
N GLU A 104 18.89 1.79 -14.20
CA GLU A 104 19.80 1.36 -13.13
C GLU A 104 20.31 2.57 -12.33
N VAL A 105 20.10 2.52 -11.02
CA VAL A 105 20.45 3.57 -10.08
C VAL A 105 21.88 3.33 -9.59
N LYS A 106 22.78 4.28 -9.91
CA LYS A 106 24.20 4.23 -9.51
C LYS A 106 24.53 5.06 -8.26
N LYS A 107 23.57 5.86 -7.78
CA LYS A 107 23.69 6.68 -6.56
C LYS A 107 23.57 5.80 -5.30
N LYS A 108 24.03 6.31 -4.16
CA LYS A 108 23.93 5.61 -2.88
C LYS A 108 22.47 5.30 -2.59
N SER A 109 22.21 4.03 -2.30
CA SER A 109 20.89 3.44 -2.26
C SER A 109 20.76 2.56 -1.03
N TYR A 110 19.59 2.56 -0.43
CA TYR A 110 19.27 1.83 0.79
C TYR A 110 18.09 0.92 0.52
N VAL A 111 18.20 -0.35 0.87
CA VAL A 111 17.07 -1.30 0.78
C VAL A 111 16.46 -1.48 2.17
N ASP A 112 15.17 -1.78 2.21
CA ASP A 112 14.49 -2.18 3.45
C ASP A 112 15.21 -3.41 4.07
N PRO A 113 15.76 -3.34 5.29
CA PRO A 113 16.45 -4.47 5.92
C PRO A 113 15.57 -5.71 6.05
N SER A 114 14.26 -5.52 6.17
CA SER A 114 13.27 -6.59 6.19
C SER A 114 13.34 -7.49 4.96
N TYR A 115 13.61 -6.89 3.79
CA TYR A 115 13.79 -7.61 2.55
C TYR A 115 15.02 -8.52 2.62
N ILE A 116 16.15 -8.02 3.11
CA ILE A 116 17.39 -8.77 3.21
C ILE A 116 17.37 -9.83 4.31
N LYS A 117 16.79 -9.51 5.48
CA LYS A 117 16.59 -10.47 6.58
C LYS A 117 15.68 -11.62 6.17
N SER A 118 14.61 -11.32 5.42
CA SER A 118 13.72 -12.37 4.92
C SER A 118 14.44 -13.37 4.00
N MET A 119 15.40 -12.90 3.22
CA MET A 119 16.21 -13.72 2.31
C MET A 119 17.31 -14.50 3.02
N ASN A 120 18.03 -13.86 3.95
CA ASN A 120 19.15 -14.48 4.65
C ASN A 120 18.70 -15.46 5.73
N ASP A 121 17.73 -15.05 6.54
CA ASP A 121 17.45 -15.66 7.84
C ASP A 121 16.02 -16.25 7.90
N GLY A 122 15.25 -16.14 6.81
CA GLY A 122 13.85 -16.61 6.74
C GLY A 122 12.92 -15.85 7.68
N GLU A 123 13.33 -14.66 8.12
CA GLU A 123 12.55 -13.84 9.04
C GLU A 123 11.33 -13.26 8.34
N TRP A 124 10.20 -13.29 9.05
CA TRP A 124 8.97 -12.63 8.62
C TRP A 124 8.92 -11.25 9.26
N PRO A 125 9.18 -10.18 8.50
CA PRO A 125 9.20 -8.84 9.04
C PRO A 125 7.79 -8.34 9.34
N ASP A 126 7.75 -7.21 10.05
CA ASP A 126 6.51 -6.57 10.42
C ASP A 126 5.75 -6.05 9.18
N PRO A 127 4.41 -6.02 9.23
CA PRO A 127 3.63 -5.60 8.07
C PRO A 127 3.80 -4.12 7.80
N SER A 128 3.65 -3.75 6.53
CA SER A 128 3.64 -2.35 6.13
C SER A 128 2.41 -1.66 6.71
N VAL A 129 2.50 -0.33 6.88
CA VAL A 129 1.36 0.47 7.31
C VAL A 129 0.13 0.31 6.38
N PHE A 130 0.35 0.03 5.08
CA PHE A 130 -0.72 -0.26 4.13
C PHE A 130 -1.44 -1.57 4.47
N SER A 131 -0.69 -2.66 4.65
CA SER A 131 -1.21 -3.96 5.10
C SER A 131 -1.90 -3.84 6.46
N ALA A 132 -1.36 -3.02 7.36
CA ALA A 132 -1.90 -2.79 8.68
C ALA A 132 -3.26 -2.07 8.64
N ILE A 133 -3.48 -1.16 7.70
CA ILE A 133 -4.81 -0.53 7.50
C ILE A 133 -5.84 -1.53 7.00
N LEU A 134 -5.47 -2.43 6.08
CA LEU A 134 -6.38 -3.49 5.61
C LEU A 134 -6.80 -4.40 6.78
N TYR A 135 -5.82 -4.73 7.64
CA TYR A 135 -6.08 -5.45 8.88
C TYR A 135 -7.04 -4.69 9.80
N GLN A 136 -6.88 -3.37 9.96
CA GLN A 136 -7.78 -2.54 10.79
C GLN A 136 -9.21 -2.49 10.25
N ILE A 137 -9.41 -2.40 8.93
CA ILE A 137 -10.75 -2.45 8.33
C ILE A 137 -11.41 -3.82 8.63
N GLU A 138 -10.65 -4.91 8.56
CA GLU A 138 -11.12 -6.23 8.96
C GLU A 138 -11.48 -6.27 10.46
N GLN A 139 -10.65 -5.69 11.34
CA GLN A 139 -10.94 -5.66 12.77
C GLN A 139 -12.17 -4.83 13.12
N LEU A 140 -12.35 -3.66 12.47
CA LEU A 140 -13.55 -2.86 12.62
C LEU A 140 -14.80 -3.64 12.21
N ASN A 141 -14.73 -4.38 11.10
CA ASN A 141 -15.81 -5.29 10.73
C ASN A 141 -16.05 -6.36 11.80
N ASN A 142 -15.01 -7.02 12.31
CA ASN A 142 -15.17 -8.07 13.31
C ASN A 142 -15.76 -7.54 14.63
N LEU A 143 -15.37 -6.33 15.04
CA LEU A 143 -15.87 -5.69 16.26
C LEU A 143 -17.30 -5.20 16.12
N CYS A 144 -17.68 -4.73 14.94
CA CYS A 144 -18.97 -4.08 14.72
C CYS A 144 -20.02 -5.01 14.10
N SER A 145 -19.67 -6.21 13.64
CA SER A 145 -20.59 -7.09 12.89
C SER A 145 -21.82 -7.43 13.73
N ASP A 146 -22.98 -7.21 13.13
CA ASP A 146 -24.29 -7.54 13.69
C ASP A 146 -25.11 -8.22 12.61
N ASN A 147 -25.64 -9.41 12.90
CA ASN A 147 -26.46 -10.20 11.99
C ASN A 147 -25.90 -10.34 10.56
N GLU A 148 -24.61 -10.68 10.45
CA GLU A 148 -23.85 -10.84 9.19
C GLU A 148 -23.64 -9.55 8.36
N ILE A 149 -24.24 -8.42 8.75
CA ILE A 149 -24.03 -7.14 8.08
C ILE A 149 -22.77 -6.46 8.65
N LYS A 150 -21.80 -6.24 7.77
CA LYS A 150 -20.52 -5.60 8.11
C LYS A 150 -20.62 -4.07 8.00
N LEU A 151 -19.88 -3.37 8.87
CA LEU A 151 -19.73 -1.90 8.85
C LEU A 151 -19.12 -1.41 7.53
N PHE A 152 -18.08 -2.09 7.04
CA PHE A 152 -17.45 -1.87 5.75
C PHE A 152 -17.81 -2.99 4.79
N LYS A 153 -18.22 -2.64 3.55
CA LYS A 153 -18.66 -3.58 2.50
C LYS A 153 -17.53 -4.56 2.11
N SER A 154 -16.29 -4.08 2.08
CA SER A 154 -15.08 -4.86 1.76
C SER A 154 -13.97 -4.62 2.77
N ASN A 155 -13.16 -5.65 3.05
CA ASN A 155 -11.92 -5.52 3.83
C ASN A 155 -10.66 -5.47 2.95
N TYR A 156 -10.81 -5.66 1.63
CA TYR A 156 -9.74 -5.64 0.62
C TYR A 156 -8.55 -6.57 0.86
N LYS A 157 -8.59 -7.47 1.86
CA LYS A 157 -7.44 -8.31 2.25
C LYS A 157 -7.03 -9.31 1.16
N LYS A 158 -8.00 -9.88 0.44
CA LYS A 158 -7.73 -10.85 -0.64
C LYS A 158 -7.33 -10.19 -1.96
N LYS A 159 -7.80 -8.96 -2.21
CA LYS A 159 -7.57 -8.22 -3.44
C LYS A 159 -7.46 -6.73 -3.12
N PRO A 160 -6.31 -6.29 -2.58
CA PRO A 160 -6.06 -4.87 -2.36
C PRO A 160 -6.11 -4.12 -3.69
N PRO A 161 -6.64 -2.89 -3.75
CA PRO A 161 -6.48 -2.05 -4.93
C PRO A 161 -5.00 -1.83 -5.22
N ILE A 162 -4.59 -1.95 -6.48
CA ILE A 162 -3.18 -1.80 -6.86
C ILE A 162 -2.69 -0.39 -6.53
N GLU A 163 -3.54 0.62 -6.66
CA GLU A 163 -3.22 2.01 -6.37
C GLU A 163 -3.01 2.26 -4.87
N PHE A 164 -3.51 1.38 -3.99
CA PHE A 164 -3.29 1.46 -2.54
C PHE A 164 -2.00 0.74 -2.15
N ASN A 165 -0.88 1.27 -2.62
CA ASN A 165 0.45 0.73 -2.33
C ASN A 165 1.49 1.85 -2.17
N ILE A 166 2.69 1.47 -1.75
CA ILE A 166 3.83 2.39 -1.63
C ILE A 166 4.58 2.60 -2.95
N LEU A 167 4.23 1.92 -4.03
CA LEU A 167 4.86 2.09 -5.35
C LEU A 167 4.30 3.29 -6.14
N VAL A 168 3.45 4.11 -5.52
CA VAL A 168 2.98 5.38 -6.07
C VAL A 168 4.17 6.26 -6.43
N LEU A 169 4.24 6.70 -7.69
CA LEU A 169 5.28 7.61 -8.17
C LEU A 169 5.13 9.00 -7.57
N SER A 170 6.22 9.77 -7.59
CA SER A 170 6.27 11.17 -7.13
C SER A 170 5.51 12.14 -8.05
N THR A 171 4.40 11.73 -8.66
CA THR A 171 3.61 12.61 -9.53
C THR A 171 2.27 12.97 -8.91
N LYS A 172 1.78 14.15 -9.28
CA LYS A 172 0.45 14.60 -8.85
C LYS A 172 -0.65 13.62 -9.27
N LYS A 173 -0.59 13.09 -10.50
CA LYS A 173 -1.59 12.14 -11.02
C LYS A 173 -1.67 10.88 -10.16
N GLU A 174 -0.52 10.29 -9.81
CA GLU A 174 -0.49 9.07 -9.00
C GLU A 174 -1.00 9.33 -7.58
N TYR A 175 -0.65 10.47 -6.98
CA TYR A 175 -1.19 10.86 -5.68
C TYR A 175 -2.71 11.07 -5.68
N ASP A 176 -3.22 11.79 -6.69
CA ASP A 176 -4.66 12.03 -6.84
C ASP A 176 -5.42 10.71 -7.02
N ASN A 177 -4.84 9.75 -7.76
CA ASN A 177 -5.39 8.41 -7.93
C ASN A 177 -5.38 7.61 -6.61
N PHE A 178 -4.25 7.61 -5.90
CA PHE A 178 -4.12 7.01 -4.58
C PHE A 178 -5.18 7.54 -3.60
N ILE A 179 -5.31 8.87 -3.47
CA ILE A 179 -6.28 9.49 -2.55
C ILE A 179 -7.72 9.15 -2.93
N LYS A 180 -8.05 9.12 -4.23
CA LYS A 180 -9.37 8.71 -4.70
C LYS A 180 -9.70 7.28 -4.27
N ILE A 181 -8.76 6.34 -4.47
CA ILE A 181 -8.95 4.94 -4.07
C ILE A 181 -9.02 4.82 -2.55
N PHE A 182 -8.21 5.59 -1.81
CA PHE A 182 -8.23 5.56 -0.36
C PHE A 182 -9.56 6.11 0.21
N ASP A 183 -10.11 7.18 -0.37
CA ASP A 183 -11.45 7.69 -0.04
C ASP A 183 -12.53 6.63 -0.28
N ILE A 184 -12.44 5.90 -1.40
CA ILE A 184 -13.36 4.80 -1.70
C ILE A 184 -13.26 3.72 -0.62
N MET A 185 -12.05 3.29 -0.27
CA MET A 185 -11.82 2.25 0.74
C MET A 185 -12.30 2.63 2.15
N LEU A 186 -12.35 3.93 2.45
CA LEU A 186 -12.77 4.46 3.74
C LEU A 186 -14.25 4.91 3.72
N SER A 187 -14.59 6.02 3.07
CA SER A 187 -15.92 6.62 3.20
C SER A 187 -17.00 5.91 2.39
N ASP A 188 -16.69 5.56 1.14
CA ASP A 188 -17.69 4.97 0.23
C ASP A 188 -17.91 3.48 0.52
N ASN A 189 -16.93 2.86 1.18
CA ASN A 189 -16.96 1.48 1.67
C ASN A 189 -17.83 1.31 2.93
N ILE A 190 -18.21 2.38 3.63
CA ILE A 190 -19.17 2.28 4.75
C ILE A 190 -20.52 1.76 4.22
N ASN A 191 -21.04 0.73 4.86
CA ASN A 191 -22.27 0.05 4.47
C ASN A 191 -23.49 0.72 5.10
N LYS A 192 -24.29 1.43 4.30
CA LYS A 192 -25.52 2.08 4.80
C LYS A 192 -26.49 1.07 5.45
N LYS A 193 -26.57 -0.17 4.92
CA LYS A 193 -27.43 -1.23 5.46
C LYS A 193 -27.07 -1.64 6.88
N PHE A 194 -25.83 -1.42 7.31
CA PHE A 194 -25.40 -1.71 8.67
C PHE A 194 -26.20 -0.94 9.72
N PHE A 195 -26.71 0.25 9.36
CA PHE A 195 -27.44 1.15 10.25
C PHE A 195 -28.96 0.97 10.19
N GLU A 196 -29.47 0.15 9.27
CA GLU A 196 -30.91 -0.13 9.16
C GLU A 196 -31.42 -0.77 10.45
N GLY A 197 -32.50 -0.23 11.01
CA GLY A 197 -33.05 -0.68 12.30
C GLY A 197 -32.29 -0.21 13.55
N LYS A 198 -31.15 0.47 13.39
CA LYS A 198 -30.36 1.05 14.50
C LYS A 198 -30.49 2.57 14.56
N LEU A 199 -30.50 3.21 13.40
CA LEU A 199 -30.57 4.66 13.26
C LEU A 199 -31.66 5.08 12.29
N ASP A 200 -32.17 6.30 12.49
CA ASP A 200 -32.92 7.00 11.46
C ASP A 200 -32.01 7.35 10.29
N LEU A 201 -32.28 6.74 9.13
CA LEU A 201 -31.50 6.94 7.90
C LEU A 201 -31.79 8.26 7.19
N ILE A 202 -32.78 9.00 7.67
CA ILE A 202 -33.34 10.19 7.04
C ILE A 202 -33.26 11.33 8.04
N GLU A 203 -32.97 12.53 7.54
CA GLU A 203 -33.06 13.78 8.30
C GLU A 203 -34.14 14.69 7.69
N PHE A 204 -34.83 15.43 8.55
CA PHE A 204 -35.79 16.44 8.15
C PHE A 204 -35.09 17.80 8.04
N THR A 205 -35.15 18.39 6.85
CA THR A 205 -34.42 19.63 6.55
C THR A 205 -35.18 20.92 6.88
N ASN A 206 -36.51 20.83 7.09
CA ASN A 206 -37.37 21.94 7.48
C ASN A 206 -38.00 21.67 8.86
N LYS A 207 -38.30 22.74 9.62
CA LYS A 207 -39.03 22.66 10.91
C LYS A 207 -40.40 21.97 10.79
N ASP A 208 -41.00 22.02 9.60
CA ASP A 208 -42.33 21.47 9.33
C ASP A 208 -42.30 19.98 8.93
N GLY A 209 -41.12 19.33 8.89
CA GLY A 209 -40.98 17.90 8.62
C GLY A 209 -41.27 17.45 7.18
N THR A 210 -41.49 18.38 6.24
CA THR A 210 -41.96 18.06 4.88
C THR A 210 -40.86 17.60 3.93
N LYS A 211 -39.60 18.01 4.13
CA LYS A 211 -38.49 17.68 3.24
C LYS A 211 -37.53 16.69 3.88
N LYS A 212 -37.65 15.45 3.43
CA LYS A 212 -36.80 14.31 3.81
C LYS A 212 -35.53 14.27 2.97
N LYS A 213 -34.38 14.08 3.62
CA LYS A 213 -33.10 13.87 2.95
C LYS A 213 -32.39 12.67 3.57
N ASP A 214 -31.81 11.83 2.72
CA ASP A 214 -30.97 10.72 3.19
C ASP A 214 -29.72 11.24 3.90
N LYS A 215 -29.47 10.71 5.10
CA LYS A 215 -28.21 10.94 5.81
C LYS A 215 -27.07 10.26 5.04
N GLY A 216 -25.93 10.96 4.97
CA GLY A 216 -24.70 10.40 4.42
C GLY A 216 -24.10 9.33 5.32
N THR A 217 -23.32 8.40 4.75
CA THR A 217 -22.71 7.28 5.49
C THR A 217 -21.77 7.73 6.61
N ILE A 218 -21.01 8.82 6.40
CA ILE A 218 -20.14 9.41 7.44
C ILE A 218 -20.96 9.96 8.61
N THR A 219 -22.12 10.59 8.31
CA THR A 219 -23.03 11.11 9.35
C THR A 219 -23.61 9.96 10.17
N LEU A 220 -24.13 8.93 9.49
CA LEU A 220 -24.64 7.72 10.15
C LEU A 220 -23.56 7.05 11.01
N PHE A 221 -22.33 6.94 10.49
CA PHE A 221 -21.23 6.37 11.25
C PHE A 221 -20.91 7.19 12.51
N LYS A 222 -20.90 8.52 12.40
CA LYS A 222 -20.70 9.41 13.55
C LYS A 222 -21.77 9.22 14.62
N GLU A 223 -23.04 9.20 14.21
CA GLU A 223 -24.18 9.03 15.12
C GLU A 223 -24.11 7.67 15.83
N TRP A 224 -23.89 6.60 15.06
CA TRP A 224 -23.78 5.25 15.58
C TRP A 224 -22.66 5.08 16.60
N LEU A 225 -21.47 5.64 16.33
CA LEU A 225 -20.37 5.63 17.30
C LEU A 225 -20.75 6.31 18.62
N GLY A 226 -21.61 7.34 18.57
CA GLY A 226 -22.12 8.01 19.76
C GLY A 226 -23.09 7.14 20.54
N GLU A 227 -24.02 6.44 19.86
CA GLU A 227 -24.99 5.56 20.52
C GLU A 227 -24.36 4.39 21.25
N ILE A 228 -23.31 3.80 20.69
CA ILE A 228 -22.58 2.70 21.33
C ILE A 228 -21.59 3.18 22.40
N GLY A 229 -21.48 4.49 22.63
CA GLY A 229 -20.69 5.05 23.73
C GLY A 229 -19.20 5.29 23.43
N VAL A 230 -18.79 5.42 22.17
CA VAL A 230 -17.42 5.87 21.84
C VAL A 230 -17.24 7.33 22.28
N SER A 231 -16.09 7.64 22.88
CA SER A 231 -15.81 8.98 23.38
C SER A 231 -15.90 10.05 22.29
N PRO A 232 -16.44 11.24 22.61
CA PRO A 232 -16.53 12.34 21.65
C PRO A 232 -15.18 12.74 21.02
N ALA A 233 -14.09 12.57 21.76
CA ALA A 233 -12.73 12.84 21.29
C ALA A 233 -12.32 11.87 20.17
N THR A 234 -12.53 10.56 20.35
CA THR A 234 -12.23 9.55 19.33
C THR A 234 -13.15 9.70 18.12
N ILE A 235 -14.46 9.91 18.33
CA ILE A 235 -15.40 10.19 17.23
C ILE A 235 -14.92 11.37 16.40
N LYS A 236 -14.56 12.50 17.06
CA LYS A 236 -14.07 13.69 16.36
C LYS A 236 -12.82 13.40 15.54
N LYS A 237 -11.86 12.65 16.08
CA LYS A 237 -10.62 12.27 15.37
C LYS A 237 -10.93 11.39 14.16
N THR A 238 -11.73 10.33 14.33
CA THR A 238 -12.14 9.39 13.27
C THR A 238 -12.85 10.10 12.12
N ILE A 239 -13.86 10.91 12.43
CA ILE A 239 -14.61 11.63 11.40
C ILE A 239 -13.74 12.70 10.73
N LYS A 240 -12.83 13.35 11.47
CA LYS A 240 -11.89 14.31 10.90
C LYS A 240 -10.93 13.65 9.91
N ILE A 241 -10.37 12.48 10.22
CA ILE A 241 -9.41 11.84 9.31
C ILE A 241 -10.07 11.31 8.04
N ILE A 242 -11.28 10.73 8.14
CA ILE A 242 -12.06 10.28 6.97
C ILE A 242 -12.39 11.48 6.08
N ASN A 243 -12.86 12.58 6.66
CA ASN A 243 -13.13 13.80 5.92
C ASN A 243 -11.86 14.43 5.34
N LYS A 244 -10.70 14.30 5.99
CA LYS A 244 -9.42 14.76 5.46
C LYS A 244 -9.11 14.05 4.15
N VAL A 245 -9.14 12.71 4.12
CA VAL A 245 -8.93 11.92 2.89
C VAL A 245 -9.90 12.36 1.79
N ARG A 246 -11.20 12.48 2.11
CA ARG A 246 -12.23 12.96 1.18
C ARG A 246 -11.98 14.37 0.66
N SER A 247 -11.51 15.28 1.51
CA SER A 247 -11.23 16.68 1.13
C SER A 247 -10.01 16.80 0.23
N GLU A 248 -9.03 15.91 0.39
CA GLU A 248 -7.84 15.88 -0.47
C GLU A 248 -8.20 15.43 -1.89
N ARG A 249 -9.18 14.51 -2.04
CA ARG A 249 -9.80 14.18 -3.33
C ARG A 249 -10.53 15.39 -3.93
N SER A 250 -11.16 16.21 -3.08
CA SER A 250 -12.14 17.22 -3.48
C SER A 250 -11.56 18.58 -3.85
N LYS A 251 -10.23 18.75 -3.92
CA LYS A 251 -9.64 19.99 -4.44
C LYS A 251 -9.94 20.07 -5.95
N PRO A 252 -10.87 20.93 -6.40
CA PRO A 252 -11.31 20.94 -7.78
C PRO A 252 -10.12 21.30 -8.68
N SER A 253 -9.73 20.41 -9.57
CA SER A 253 -8.87 20.75 -10.70
C SER A 253 -9.75 21.28 -11.83
N HIS A 254 -10.31 22.48 -11.66
CA HIS A 254 -11.00 23.17 -12.75
C HIS A 254 -10.04 23.79 -13.78
N ASN A 255 -8.75 23.55 -13.64
CA ASN A 255 -7.77 23.79 -14.69
C ASN A 255 -7.21 22.44 -15.12
N ILE A 256 -7.02 22.24 -16.44
CA ILE A 256 -6.09 21.25 -16.98
C ILE A 256 -4.76 21.51 -16.28
N ARG A 257 -4.45 20.73 -15.24
CA ARG A 257 -3.22 20.89 -14.47
C ARG A 257 -2.16 20.02 -15.11
N ASP A 258 -0.98 20.60 -15.27
CA ASP A 258 0.22 19.87 -15.62
C ASP A 258 0.45 18.74 -14.60
N ASN A 259 0.76 17.55 -15.10
CA ASN A 259 1.16 16.44 -14.26
C ASN A 259 2.59 16.71 -13.75
N GLU A 260 2.70 17.38 -12.61
CA GLU A 260 3.99 17.69 -11.99
C GLU A 260 4.61 16.48 -11.27
N PHE A 261 5.94 16.39 -11.37
CA PHE A 261 6.76 15.49 -10.58
C PHE A 261 7.34 16.25 -9.37
N ASP A 262 7.09 15.76 -8.16
CA ASP A 262 7.54 16.36 -6.90
C ASP A 262 7.48 15.33 -5.75
N ILE A 263 8.60 15.15 -5.03
CA ILE A 263 8.73 14.24 -3.89
C ILE A 263 7.72 14.51 -2.75
N LYS A 264 7.16 15.73 -2.67
CA LYS A 264 6.10 16.07 -1.71
C LYS A 264 4.90 15.13 -1.78
N TYR A 265 4.65 14.51 -2.94
CA TYR A 265 3.54 13.56 -3.11
C TYR A 265 3.76 12.27 -2.33
N LEU A 266 4.99 11.77 -2.27
CA LEU A 266 5.35 10.61 -1.45
C LEU A 266 5.19 10.94 0.04
N GLN A 267 5.66 12.12 0.45
CA GLN A 267 5.57 12.59 1.84
C GLN A 267 4.11 12.73 2.30
N LYS A 268 3.25 13.29 1.44
CA LYS A 268 1.81 13.39 1.71
C LYS A 268 1.17 12.02 1.86
N GLN A 269 1.52 11.06 0.98
CA GLN A 269 1.01 9.69 1.06
C GLN A 269 1.38 9.03 2.39
N ASN A 270 2.67 9.04 2.74
CA ASN A 270 3.15 8.44 3.99
C ASN A 270 2.44 9.06 5.21
N LYS A 271 2.31 10.40 5.20
CA LYS A 271 1.63 11.13 6.28
C LYS A 271 0.16 10.75 6.43
N ILE A 272 -0.61 10.75 5.34
CA ILE A 272 -2.06 10.49 5.43
C ILE A 272 -2.35 9.04 5.82
N VAL A 273 -1.56 8.09 5.30
CA VAL A 273 -1.66 6.67 5.63
C VAL A 273 -1.38 6.45 7.12
N LEU A 274 -0.29 7.03 7.65
CA LEU A 274 0.05 6.91 9.07
C LEU A 274 -0.99 7.58 9.99
N GLU A 275 -1.53 8.74 9.62
CA GLU A 275 -2.60 9.40 10.38
C GLU A 275 -3.89 8.56 10.44
N VAL A 276 -4.26 7.91 9.33
CA VAL A 276 -5.40 6.97 9.29
C VAL A 276 -5.13 5.76 10.17
N TYR A 277 -3.97 5.12 10.03
CA TYR A 277 -3.58 3.97 10.84
C TYR A 277 -3.69 4.25 12.34
N ASN A 278 -3.08 5.36 12.80
CA ASN A 278 -3.10 5.74 14.20
C ASN A 278 -4.52 6.04 14.70
N THR A 279 -5.34 6.70 13.88
CA THR A 279 -6.72 7.03 14.27
C THR A 279 -7.60 5.79 14.35
N PHE A 280 -7.48 4.87 13.40
CA PHE A 280 -8.25 3.63 13.40
C PHE A 280 -7.83 2.69 14.52
N ARG A 281 -6.55 2.68 14.88
CA ARG A 281 -6.07 1.97 16.06
C ARG A 281 -6.78 2.43 17.34
N LEU A 282 -6.82 3.74 17.57
CA LEU A 282 -7.52 4.32 18.73
C LEU A 282 -9.01 3.94 18.75
N LEU A 283 -9.67 3.96 17.59
CA LEU A 283 -11.05 3.54 17.47
C LEU A 283 -11.25 2.06 17.82
N ILE A 284 -10.40 1.18 17.30
CA ILE A 284 -10.42 -0.26 17.58
C ILE A 284 -10.21 -0.54 19.07
N ASP A 285 -9.27 0.14 19.70
CA ASP A 285 -8.97 -0.02 21.13
C ASP A 285 -10.17 0.40 22.01
N GLU A 286 -10.91 1.42 21.58
CA GLU A 286 -12.11 1.87 22.28
C GLU A 286 -13.32 0.95 22.05
N LEU A 287 -13.56 0.53 20.81
CA LEU A 287 -14.61 -0.44 20.47
C LEU A 287 -14.40 -1.79 21.17
N SER A 288 -13.16 -2.27 21.23
CA SER A 288 -12.81 -3.51 21.95
C SER A 288 -13.17 -3.43 23.43
N ARG A 289 -12.97 -2.26 24.07
CA ARG A 289 -13.35 -2.04 25.47
C ARG A 289 -14.86 -2.00 25.66
N ILE A 290 -15.58 -1.31 24.78
CA ILE A 290 -17.05 -1.18 24.84
C ILE A 290 -17.73 -2.53 24.68
N ASN A 291 -17.34 -3.28 23.64
CA ASN A 291 -18.02 -4.53 23.32
C ASN A 291 -17.64 -5.68 24.28
N GLN A 292 -16.60 -5.48 25.11
CA GLN A 292 -16.01 -6.54 25.94
C GLN A 292 -15.60 -7.78 25.12
N ILE A 293 -15.45 -7.62 23.81
CA ILE A 293 -15.05 -8.68 22.88
C ILE A 293 -13.53 -8.74 22.91
N LYS A 294 -12.99 -9.90 23.32
CA LYS A 294 -11.57 -10.21 23.13
C LYS A 294 -11.34 -10.55 21.66
N VAL A 295 -11.10 -9.54 20.84
CA VAL A 295 -10.59 -9.78 19.49
C VAL A 295 -9.14 -10.21 19.58
N LYS A 296 -8.83 -11.39 19.03
CA LYS A 296 -7.45 -11.87 18.97
C LYS A 296 -6.68 -11.03 17.96
N HIS A 297 -5.90 -10.09 18.47
CA HIS A 297 -4.99 -9.30 17.64
C HIS A 297 -3.71 -10.07 17.32
N SER A 298 -3.15 -9.79 16.13
CA SER A 298 -1.81 -10.26 15.79
C SER A 298 -0.76 -9.64 16.73
N LYS A 299 0.32 -10.38 17.00
CA LYS A 299 1.38 -9.93 17.92
C LYS A 299 1.96 -8.56 17.53
N TRP A 300 2.30 -8.38 16.25
CA TRP A 300 2.79 -7.11 15.70
C TRP A 300 1.82 -5.94 15.95
N TYR A 301 0.51 -6.20 15.90
CA TYR A 301 -0.49 -5.17 16.12
C TYR A 301 -0.50 -4.75 17.60
N VAL A 302 -0.51 -5.70 18.53
CA VAL A 302 -0.47 -5.40 19.97
C VAL A 302 0.80 -4.64 20.35
N GLU A 303 1.94 -5.06 19.81
CA GLU A 303 3.26 -4.45 20.06
C GLU A 303 3.49 -3.15 19.28
N ASN A 304 2.53 -2.74 18.44
CA ASN A 304 2.64 -1.58 17.55
C ASN A 304 3.88 -1.62 16.65
N ARG A 305 4.23 -2.82 16.17
CA ARG A 305 5.29 -3.05 15.21
C ARG A 305 4.70 -3.03 13.80
N ILE A 306 4.97 -1.95 13.08
CA ILE A 306 4.62 -1.78 11.66
C ILE A 306 5.82 -1.16 10.95
N ALA A 307 6.07 -1.58 9.71
CA ALA A 307 7.05 -0.92 8.85
C ALA A 307 6.41 0.33 8.23
N ILE A 308 6.98 1.51 8.50
CA ILE A 308 6.53 2.77 7.88
C ILE A 308 7.02 2.85 6.43
N GLN A 309 8.13 2.16 6.14
CA GLN A 309 8.85 2.12 4.88
C GLN A 309 9.27 3.53 4.46
N SER A 310 10.18 4.10 5.22
CA SER A 310 10.76 5.43 4.97
C SER A 310 12.28 5.40 5.01
N LEU A 311 12.94 6.36 4.33
CA LEU A 311 14.40 6.46 4.36
C LEU A 311 14.95 6.63 5.79
N ASP A 312 14.28 7.41 6.64
CA ASP A 312 14.73 7.66 8.01
C ASP A 312 14.68 6.38 8.87
N GLU A 313 13.61 5.61 8.77
CA GLU A 313 13.49 4.29 9.40
C GLU A 313 14.60 3.35 8.93
N ILE A 314 14.78 3.27 7.61
CA ILE A 314 15.79 2.43 6.96
C ILE A 314 17.20 2.84 7.40
N LYS A 315 17.55 4.12 7.45
CA LYS A 315 18.88 4.59 7.89
C LYS A 315 19.16 4.30 9.36
N ASN A 316 18.14 4.32 10.22
CA ASN A 316 18.28 4.08 11.65
C ASN A 316 18.55 2.60 12.01
N GLU A 317 18.29 1.67 11.09
CA GLU A 317 18.41 0.22 11.31
C GLU A 317 19.81 -0.36 11.02
N ASP A 318 20.91 0.34 11.34
CA ASP A 318 22.30 -0.10 11.04
C ASP A 318 22.51 -0.49 9.56
N ASN A 319 22.10 0.40 8.66
CA ASN A 319 21.86 0.09 7.25
C ASN A 319 22.94 0.60 6.29
N GLU A 320 24.21 0.60 6.70
CA GLU A 320 25.30 0.82 5.74
C GLU A 320 25.47 -0.42 4.85
N ASN A 321 24.69 -0.46 3.77
CA ASN A 321 24.68 -1.45 2.70
C ASN A 321 24.52 -2.90 3.19
N TYR A 322 23.30 -3.27 3.61
CA TYR A 322 22.94 -4.69 3.72
C TYR A 322 23.13 -5.40 2.37
N GLN A 323 24.26 -6.06 2.22
CA GLN A 323 24.51 -7.04 1.17
C GLN A 323 24.06 -8.41 1.68
N LEU A 324 23.56 -9.26 0.79
CA LEU A 324 23.27 -10.64 1.16
C LEU A 324 24.57 -11.30 1.68
N LYS A 325 24.48 -12.01 2.82
CA LYS A 325 25.66 -12.65 3.46
C LYS A 325 26.44 -13.53 2.47
N ILE A 326 25.71 -14.09 1.51
CA ILE A 326 26.20 -14.98 0.44
C ILE A 326 27.16 -14.26 -0.53
N CYS A 327 27.09 -12.94 -0.69
CA CYS A 327 28.04 -12.18 -1.53
C CYS A 327 29.28 -11.69 -0.78
N GLN A 328 29.30 -11.80 0.54
CA GLN A 328 30.43 -11.35 1.37
C GLN A 328 31.49 -12.45 1.60
N SER A 329 31.22 -13.69 1.19
CA SER A 329 32.19 -14.78 1.22
C SER A 329 33.05 -14.81 -0.05
N LYS A 330 33.97 -13.84 -0.19
CA LYS A 330 35.11 -13.92 -1.11
C LYS A 330 36.39 -13.56 -0.38
#